data_AF-A0A543L1V8-F1
#
_entry.id   AF-A0A543L1V8-F1
#
_cell.length_a   1.000
_cell.length_b   1.000
_cell.length_c   1.000
_cell.angle_alpha   90.00
_cell.angle_beta   90.00
_cell.angle_gamma   90.00
#
_symmetry.space_group_name_H-M   'P 1'
#
loop_
_entity.id
_entity.type
_entity.pdbx_description
1 polymer ?
#
loop_
_entity_poly.entity_id
_entity_poly.type
_entity_poly.pdbx_seq_one_letter_code
_entity_poly.pdbx_strand_id
1 'polypeptide(L)'
;MACPSSTQPSNTAVTGLSKPSDDTATDGNRAMPRHHNNQPWRAPLHNPAVPGSSLVQLTLPRLALIDRAVETHVANEHRILSALKAADLAALDHRLALLLAALESPEEQ
;
A
#
# COMPACT_ATOMS: atom_id res chain seq x y z
N MET A 1 57.30 -23.09 5.44
CA MET A 1 56.33 -22.87 6.53
C MET A 1 55.23 -21.96 6.00
N ALA A 2 53.99 -22.31 6.33
CA ALA A 2 52.79 -22.01 5.56
C ALA A 2 52.29 -20.56 5.70
N CYS A 3 51.76 -20.05 4.58
CA CYS A 3 50.93 -18.85 4.49
C CYS A 3 49.60 -19.07 5.25
N PRO A 4 49.07 -18.09 6.00
CA PRO A 4 47.70 -18.19 6.50
C PRO A 4 46.70 -17.79 5.40
N SER A 5 45.84 -18.74 5.05
CA SER A 5 44.64 -18.57 4.21
C SER A 5 43.66 -17.59 4.87
N SER A 6 43.37 -16.48 4.19
CA SER A 6 42.24 -15.61 4.53
C SER A 6 41.01 -16.11 3.77
N THR A 7 40.06 -16.67 4.50
CA THR A 7 38.78 -17.17 4.00
C THR A 7 37.86 -16.00 3.65
N GLN A 8 37.68 -15.77 2.35
CA GLN A 8 36.66 -14.86 1.80
C GLN A 8 35.31 -15.57 1.78
N PRO A 9 34.20 -15.01 2.31
CA PRO A 9 32.88 -15.57 2.10
C PRO A 9 32.44 -15.32 0.66
N SER A 10 32.18 -16.42 -0.06
CA SER A 10 31.58 -16.45 -1.38
C SER A 10 30.12 -16.03 -1.29
N ASN A 11 29.78 -14.83 -1.77
CA ASN A 11 28.38 -14.50 -2.03
C ASN A 11 27.93 -15.21 -3.30
N THR A 12 27.11 -16.23 -3.10
CA THR A 12 26.39 -16.99 -4.13
C THR A 12 25.63 -16.03 -5.06
N ALA A 13 25.94 -16.14 -6.35
CA ALA A 13 25.18 -15.49 -7.41
C ALA A 13 23.73 -16.01 -7.38
N VAL A 14 22.77 -15.12 -7.10
CA VAL A 14 21.36 -15.36 -7.43
C VAL A 14 21.19 -14.99 -8.90
N THR A 15 21.28 -16.01 -9.74
CA THR A 15 20.80 -15.97 -11.12
C THR A 15 19.28 -16.01 -11.10
N GLY A 16 18.62 -14.93 -11.54
CA GLY A 16 17.16 -14.93 -11.67
C GLY A 16 16.52 -13.56 -11.79
N LEU A 17 17.13 -12.59 -12.48
CA LEU A 17 16.45 -11.36 -12.88
C LEU A 17 15.46 -11.73 -14.00
N SER A 18 14.27 -12.17 -13.63
CA SER A 18 13.15 -12.26 -14.57
C SER A 18 12.83 -10.86 -15.08
N LYS A 19 12.72 -10.74 -16.40
CA LYS A 19 12.50 -9.49 -17.14
C LYS A 19 11.33 -8.69 -16.53
N PRO A 20 11.44 -7.36 -16.42
CA PRO A 20 10.24 -6.52 -16.28
C PRO A 20 9.43 -6.67 -17.56
N SER A 21 8.28 -7.34 -17.49
CA SER A 21 7.32 -7.32 -18.59
C SER A 21 6.65 -5.95 -18.58
N ASP A 22 6.73 -5.30 -19.73
CA ASP A 22 6.30 -3.95 -20.05
C ASP A 22 4.93 -3.56 -19.46
N ASP A 23 4.92 -2.44 -18.73
CA ASP A 23 3.97 -1.32 -18.90
C ASP A 23 4.17 -0.31 -17.76
N THR A 24 5.27 0.46 -17.83
CA THR A 24 5.38 1.73 -17.11
C THR A 24 5.67 2.85 -18.09
N ALA A 25 4.63 3.60 -18.46
CA ALA A 25 4.78 4.95 -18.97
C ALA A 25 4.05 5.92 -18.02
N THR A 26 4.86 6.81 -17.47
CA THR A 26 4.64 7.92 -16.54
C THR A 26 3.44 8.81 -16.86
N ASP A 27 2.55 9.02 -15.90
CA ASP A 27 1.90 10.31 -15.62
C ASP A 27 1.43 10.32 -14.16
N GLY A 28 1.42 11.50 -13.51
CA GLY A 28 1.19 11.76 -12.09
C GLY A 28 -0.17 11.35 -11.52
N ASN A 29 -0.89 10.45 -12.18
CA ASN A 29 -2.11 9.83 -11.71
C ASN A 29 -1.92 8.31 -11.80
N ARG A 30 -1.51 7.67 -10.69
CA ARG A 30 -1.30 6.22 -10.62
C ARG A 30 -2.62 5.51 -10.95
N ALA A 31 -2.84 5.19 -12.22
CA ALA A 31 -3.97 4.39 -12.65
C ALA A 31 -3.91 3.07 -11.88
N MET A 32 -4.94 2.81 -11.06
CA MET A 32 -5.05 1.53 -10.37
C MET A 32 -5.08 0.42 -11.42
N PRO A 33 -4.17 -0.57 -11.37
CA PRO A 33 -4.17 -1.69 -12.30
C PRO A 33 -5.56 -2.31 -12.35
N ARG A 34 -6.18 -2.39 -13.52
CA ARG A 34 -7.54 -2.97 -13.67
C ARG A 34 -7.58 -4.45 -13.28
N HIS A 35 -6.41 -5.09 -13.25
CA HIS A 35 -6.22 -6.49 -12.92
C HIS A 35 -5.00 -6.66 -12.00
N HIS A 36 -5.07 -7.61 -11.09
CA HIS A 36 -3.91 -8.14 -10.38
C HIS A 36 -3.88 -9.66 -10.61
N ASN A 37 -2.76 -10.19 -11.10
CA ASN A 37 -2.63 -11.60 -11.47
C ASN A 37 -3.81 -12.08 -12.36
N ASN A 38 -4.12 -11.31 -13.41
CA ASN A 38 -5.24 -11.51 -14.34
C ASN A 38 -6.66 -11.52 -13.73
N GLN A 39 -6.82 -11.23 -12.43
CA GLN A 39 -8.13 -11.14 -11.79
C GLN A 39 -8.60 -9.69 -11.68
N PRO A 40 -9.87 -9.39 -12.03
CA PRO A 40 -10.45 -8.07 -11.82
C PRO A 40 -10.60 -7.81 -10.31
N TRP A 41 -10.13 -6.64 -9.86
CA TRP A 41 -10.26 -6.26 -8.45
C TRP A 41 -11.66 -5.72 -8.11
N ARG A 42 -12.44 -5.35 -9.12
CA ARG A 42 -13.80 -4.83 -8.99
C ARG A 42 -14.78 -5.41 -10.00
N ALA A 43 -16.05 -5.43 -9.63
CA ALA A 43 -17.19 -5.63 -10.51
C ALA A 43 -18.02 -4.33 -10.58
N PRO A 44 -18.42 -3.86 -11.78
CA PRO A 44 -19.34 -2.74 -11.90
C PRO A 44 -20.76 -3.15 -11.47
N LEU A 45 -21.48 -2.26 -10.80
CA LEU A 45 -22.91 -2.39 -10.52
C LEU A 45 -23.65 -1.12 -10.96
N HIS A 46 -24.88 -1.31 -11.43
CA HIS A 46 -25.77 -0.18 -11.68
C HIS A 46 -26.24 0.43 -10.36
N ASN A 47 -26.26 1.77 -10.29
CA ASN A 47 -26.89 2.48 -9.18
C ASN A 47 -28.37 2.79 -9.54
N PRO A 48 -29.35 2.11 -8.95
CA PRO A 48 -30.76 2.37 -9.26
C PRO A 48 -31.26 3.71 -8.70
N ALA A 49 -30.57 4.31 -7.73
CA ALA A 49 -31.00 5.54 -7.07
C ALA A 49 -30.68 6.80 -7.88
N VAL A 50 -29.62 6.77 -8.71
CA VAL A 50 -29.15 7.94 -9.45
C VAL A 50 -28.78 7.53 -10.88
N PRO A 51 -29.63 7.86 -11.89
CA PRO A 51 -29.35 7.61 -13.29
C PRO A 51 -28.02 8.24 -13.73
N GLY A 52 -27.18 7.47 -14.44
CA GLY A 52 -25.87 7.92 -14.89
C GLY A 52 -24.74 7.74 -13.87
N SER A 53 -25.03 7.26 -12.65
CA SER A 53 -23.99 6.87 -11.69
C SER A 53 -23.77 5.36 -11.66
N SER A 54 -22.60 4.93 -11.18
CA SER A 54 -22.18 3.52 -11.14
C SER A 54 -21.62 3.18 -9.76
N LEU A 55 -21.98 2.01 -9.26
CA LEU A 55 -21.42 1.43 -8.06
C LEU A 55 -20.25 0.52 -8.42
N VAL A 56 -19.32 0.38 -7.49
CA VAL A 56 -18.16 -0.49 -7.63
C VAL A 56 -18.16 -1.46 -6.47
N GLN A 57 -18.14 -2.76 -6.77
CA GLN A 57 -18.05 -3.81 -5.76
C GLN A 57 -16.68 -4.48 -5.82
N LEU A 58 -16.05 -4.65 -4.66
CA LEU A 58 -14.85 -5.50 -4.54
C LEU A 58 -15.22 -6.96 -4.80
N THR A 59 -14.42 -7.65 -5.61
CA THR A 59 -14.55 -9.10 -5.76
C THR A 59 -14.10 -9.82 -4.49
N LEU A 60 -14.67 -10.99 -4.18
CA LEU A 60 -14.28 -11.76 -2.98
C LEU A 60 -12.78 -12.05 -2.90
N PRO A 61 -12.09 -12.47 -3.99
CA PRO A 61 -10.64 -12.65 -3.95
C PRO A 61 -9.89 -11.36 -3.63
N ARG A 62 -10.39 -10.20 -4.09
CA ARG A 62 -9.77 -8.91 -3.81
C ARG A 62 -9.97 -8.48 -2.37
N LEU A 63 -11.16 -8.69 -1.81
CA LEU A 63 -11.44 -8.42 -0.41
C LEU A 63 -10.47 -9.20 0.50
N ALA A 64 -10.28 -10.50 0.24
CA ALA A 64 -9.35 -11.33 1.01
C ALA A 64 -7.89 -10.83 0.94
N LEU A 65 -7.47 -10.24 -0.18
CA LEU A 65 -6.15 -9.60 -0.29
C LEU A 65 -6.06 -8.31 0.53
N ILE A 66 -7.14 -7.52 0.54
CA ILE A 66 -7.23 -6.31 1.37
C ILE A 66 -7.15 -6.69 2.84
N ASP A 67 -7.90 -7.71 3.28
CA ASP A 67 -7.89 -8.15 4.68
C ASP A 67 -6.48 -8.52 5.15
N ARG A 68 -5.71 -9.28 4.36
CA ARG A 68 -4.31 -9.61 4.67
C ARG A 68 -3.39 -8.40 4.70
N ALA A 69 -3.59 -7.46 3.77
CA ALA A 69 -2.81 -6.23 3.73
C ALA A 69 -3.11 -5.35 4.95
N VAL A 70 -4.38 -5.27 5.37
CA VAL A 70 -4.83 -4.55 6.55
C VAL A 70 -4.24 -5.17 7.82
N GLU A 71 -4.27 -6.50 7.96
CA GLU A 71 -3.66 -7.18 9.11
C GLU A 71 -2.17 -6.83 9.24
N THR A 72 -1.41 -6.94 8.14
CA THR A 72 0.02 -6.59 8.11
C THR A 72 0.23 -5.10 8.41
N HIS A 73 -0.65 -4.24 7.90
CA HIS A 73 -0.59 -2.79 8.12
C HIS A 73 -0.82 -2.42 9.59
N VAL A 74 -1.88 -2.94 10.20
CA VAL A 74 -2.23 -2.71 11.61
C VAL A 74 -1.15 -3.24 12.55
N ALA A 75 -0.58 -4.42 12.26
CA ALA A 75 0.55 -4.95 13.02
C ALA A 75 1.77 -4.01 12.95
N ASN A 76 2.03 -3.43 11.78
CA ASN A 76 3.10 -2.45 11.62
C ASN A 76 2.81 -1.13 12.35
N GLU A 77 1.57 -0.64 12.33
CA GLU A 77 1.16 0.55 13.09
C GLU A 77 1.38 0.36 14.59
N HIS A 78 0.91 -0.76 15.16
CA HIS A 78 1.15 -1.07 16.57
C HIS A 78 2.64 -1.08 16.91
N ARG A 79 3.48 -1.65 16.05
CA ARG A 79 4.94 -1.70 16.25
C ARG A 79 5.58 -0.30 16.20
N ILE A 80 5.13 0.58 15.32
CA ILE A 80 5.68 1.93 15.20
C ILE A 80 5.23 2.79 16.39
N LEU A 81 3.96 2.68 16.77
CA LEU A 81 3.35 3.51 17.80
C LEU A 81 3.63 3.03 19.23
N SER A 82 4.13 1.80 19.41
CA SER A 82 4.43 1.24 20.74
C SER A 82 5.44 2.04 21.56
N ALA A 83 6.21 2.94 20.95
CA ALA A 83 7.14 3.83 21.64
C ALA A 83 6.44 4.99 22.37
N LEU A 84 5.18 5.29 22.06
CA LEU A 84 4.43 6.41 22.61
C LEU A 84 3.56 5.96 23.79
N LYS A 85 3.47 6.81 24.83
CA LYS A 85 2.45 6.63 25.87
C LYS A 85 1.08 6.99 25.29
N ALA A 86 0.02 6.43 25.87
CA ALA A 86 -1.34 6.69 25.42
C ALA A 86 -1.70 8.19 25.34
N ALA A 87 -1.24 8.99 26.31
CA ALA A 87 -1.46 10.44 26.31
C ALA A 87 -0.73 11.15 25.14
N ASP A 88 0.50 10.73 24.85
CA ASP A 88 1.29 11.30 23.75
C ASP A 88 0.71 10.91 22.38
N LEU A 89 0.22 9.67 22.25
CA LEU A 89 -0.46 9.19 21.06
C LEU A 89 -1.77 9.96 20.80
N ALA A 90 -2.57 10.20 21.83
CA ALA A 90 -3.80 11.00 21.71
C ALA A 90 -3.51 12.47 21.34
N ALA A 91 -2.44 13.05 21.91
CA ALA A 91 -2.02 14.40 21.57
C ALA A 91 -1.52 14.50 20.12
N LEU A 92 -0.82 13.48 19.62
CA LEU A 92 -0.39 13.38 18.23
C LEU A 92 -1.58 13.29 17.28
N ASP A 93 -2.52 12.37 17.54
CA ASP A 93 -3.74 12.19 16.76
C ASP A 93 -4.53 13.50 16.61
N HIS A 94 -4.77 14.20 17.72
CA HIS A 94 -5.47 15.49 17.71
C HIS A 94 -4.79 16.54 16.82
N ARG A 95 -3.45 16.63 16.87
CA ARG A 95 -2.69 17.59 16.06
C ARG A 95 -2.69 17.24 14.59
N LEU A 96 -2.59 15.95 14.25
CA LEU A 96 -2.68 15.48 12.87
C LEU A 96 -4.07 15.73 12.29
N ALA A 97 -5.13 15.51 13.06
CA ALA A 97 -6.50 15.82 12.66
C ALA A 97 -6.69 17.32 12.36
N LEU A 98 -6.15 18.21 13.20
CA LEU A 98 -6.18 19.66 12.95
C LEU A 98 -5.41 20.04 11.67
N LEU A 99 -4.24 19.43 11.45
CA LEU A 99 -3.45 19.66 10.24
C LEU A 99 -4.19 19.18 8.99
N LEU A 100 -4.77 17.98 9.01
CA LEU A 100 -5.56 17.44 7.90
C LEU A 100 -6.76 18.35 7.60
N ALA A 101 -7.50 18.78 8.62
CA ALA A 101 -8.63 19.68 8.43
C ALA A 101 -8.22 21.01 7.77
N ALA A 102 -7.05 21.56 8.11
CA ALA A 102 -6.53 22.77 7.48
C ALA A 102 -6.10 22.54 6.02
N LEU A 103 -5.59 21.35 5.68
CA LEU A 103 -5.17 21.00 4.32
C LEU A 103 -6.33 20.61 3.41
N GLU A 104 -7.39 20.02 3.97
CA GLU A 104 -8.59 19.59 3.23
C GLU A 104 -9.63 20.70 3.11
N SER A 105 -9.51 21.78 3.89
CA SER A 105 -10.31 22.98 3.69
C SER A 105 -10.01 23.52 2.29
N PRO A 106 -10.95 23.43 1.33
CA PRO A 106 -10.72 24.02 0.02
C PRO A 106 -10.50 25.51 0.26
N GLU A 107 -9.44 26.08 -0.31
CA GLU A 107 -9.40 27.53 -0.44
C GLU A 107 -10.73 27.94 -1.08
N GLU A 108 -11.46 28.86 -0.45
CA GLU A 108 -12.64 29.48 -1.03
C GLU A 108 -12.20 30.14 -2.35
N GLN A 109 -12.37 29.41 -3.46
CA GLN A 109 -12.17 29.90 -4.83
C GLN A 109 -13.50 30.36 -5.43
#